data_AF-A0A382U1H4-F1
#
_entry.id   AF-A0A382U1H4-F1
#
_cell.length_a   1.000
_cell.length_b   1.000
_cell.length_c   1.000
_cell.angle_alpha   90.00
_cell.angle_beta   90.00
_cell.angle_gamma   90.00
#
_symmetry.space_group_name_H-M   'P 1'
#
loop_
_entity.id
_entity.type
_entity.pdbx_description
1 polymer ?
#
loop_
_entity_poly.entity_id
_entity_poly.type
_entity_poly.pdbx_seq_one_letter_code
_entity_poly.pdbx_strand_id
1 'polypeptide(L)'
;SMVRDIRRLEGVDVASFQHGVISRVDSIVENILWVSMVLGIIIFIISLILISNTIRLIIHARQEAIETMHLLGATNSFIRFPFVAEGIIQGLIGAGFSLLILYLLRSLQSYLLESLVRLPLMEPANLITYNIIFGLMLALIGSYRGISKYLPK
;
A
#
# COMPACT_ATOMS: atom_id res chain seq x y z
N SER A 1 50.03 14.23 -5.02
CA SER A 1 50.54 15.42 -5.74
C SER A 1 50.03 15.53 -7.19
N MET A 2 49.26 14.57 -7.73
CA MET A 2 48.67 14.63 -9.08
C MET A 2 47.36 15.44 -9.23
N VAL A 3 46.90 16.11 -8.17
CA VAL A 3 45.64 16.90 -8.19
C VAL A 3 45.90 18.37 -8.61
N ARG A 4 47.17 18.77 -8.77
CA ARG A 4 47.52 20.17 -9.08
C ARG A 4 47.60 20.47 -10.58
N ASP A 5 47.72 19.46 -11.43
CA ASP A 5 47.95 19.64 -12.88
C ASP A 5 46.68 19.58 -13.74
N ILE A 6 45.52 19.22 -13.18
CA ILE A 6 44.22 19.22 -13.88
C ILE A 6 43.45 20.53 -13.65
N ARG A 7 44.14 21.63 -13.32
CA ARG A 7 43.54 22.98 -13.17
C ARG A 7 43.77 23.91 -14.36
N ARG A 8 44.29 23.39 -15.48
CA ARG A 8 44.65 24.19 -16.67
C ARG A 8 43.84 23.89 -17.94
N LEU A 9 42.71 23.20 -17.83
CA LEU A 9 41.74 23.13 -18.94
C LEU A 9 40.64 24.17 -18.68
N GLU A 10 40.67 25.25 -19.46
CA GLU A 10 39.59 26.22 -19.59
C GLU A 10 38.29 25.51 -19.94
N GLY A 11 37.24 25.73 -19.16
CA GLY A 11 35.90 25.20 -19.44
C GLY A 11 35.30 24.29 -18.37
N VAL A 12 35.96 24.08 -17.22
CA VAL A 12 35.28 23.49 -16.06
C VAL A 12 34.77 24.63 -15.18
N ASP A 13 33.54 25.04 -15.45
CA ASP A 13 32.71 25.66 -14.42
C ASP A 13 32.60 24.63 -13.29
N VAL A 14 33.40 24.82 -12.25
CA VAL A 14 33.23 24.09 -11.01
C VAL A 14 31.93 24.62 -10.45
N ALA A 15 30.82 24.01 -10.86
CA ALA A 15 29.54 24.12 -10.20
C ALA A 15 29.80 23.78 -8.74
N SER A 16 29.96 24.82 -7.93
CA SER A 16 30.15 24.72 -6.51
C SER A 16 28.89 24.03 -6.00
N PHE A 17 28.98 22.72 -5.78
CA PHE A 17 27.91 21.89 -5.28
C PHE A 17 27.39 22.56 -4.01
N GLN A 18 26.20 23.15 -4.11
CA GLN A 18 25.50 23.81 -3.02
C GLN A 18 24.95 22.73 -2.07
N HIS A 19 25.85 22.01 -1.38
CA HIS A 19 25.52 20.92 -0.47
C HIS A 19 24.56 21.35 0.65
N GLY A 20 24.46 22.66 0.95
CA GLY A 20 23.53 23.19 1.96
C GLY A 20 22.07 23.37 1.52
N VAL A 21 21.78 23.43 0.21
CA VAL A 21 20.38 23.53 -0.30
C VAL A 21 19.83 22.15 -0.59
N ILE A 22 20.65 21.27 -1.18
CA ILE A 22 20.28 19.88 -1.49
C ILE A 22 20.01 19.09 -0.20
N SER A 23 20.84 19.23 0.82
CA SER A 23 20.64 18.56 2.12
C SER A 23 19.34 18.96 2.83
N ARG A 24 18.90 20.22 2.71
CA ARG A 24 17.63 20.68 3.29
C ARG A 24 16.43 20.06 2.59
N VAL A 25 16.47 19.95 1.26
CA VAL A 25 15.41 19.31 0.48
C VAL A 25 15.36 17.82 0.80
N ASP A 26 16.51 17.15 0.86
CA ASP A 26 16.58 15.72 1.19
C ASP A 26 16.03 15.42 2.59
N SER A 27 16.38 16.22 3.61
CA SER A 27 15.83 16.03 4.97
C SER A 27 14.32 16.31 5.05
N ILE A 28 13.79 17.24 4.26
CA ILE A 28 12.33 17.48 4.20
C ILE A 28 11.64 16.28 3.56
N VAL A 29 12.16 15.76 2.46
CA VAL A 29 11.62 14.57 1.79
C VAL A 29 11.65 13.37 2.73
N GLU A 30 12.77 13.14 3.43
CA GLU A 30 12.90 12.03 4.39
C GLU A 30 11.87 12.14 5.52
N ASN A 31 11.67 13.33 6.09
CA ASN A 31 10.64 13.55 7.11
C ASN A 31 9.22 13.29 6.58
N ILE A 32 8.92 13.73 5.35
CA ILE A 32 7.62 13.47 4.73
C ILE A 32 7.40 11.96 4.52
N LEU A 33 8.44 11.24 4.07
CA LEU A 33 8.37 9.79 3.90
C LEU A 33 8.14 9.08 5.23
N TRP A 34 8.83 9.49 6.30
CA TRP A 34 8.64 8.95 7.65
C TRP A 34 7.22 9.16 8.17
N VAL A 35 6.69 10.38 8.07
CA VAL A 35 5.32 10.70 8.50
C VAL A 35 4.30 9.89 7.69
N SER A 36 4.51 9.78 6.38
CA SER A 36 3.66 8.99 5.48
C SER A 36 3.67 7.51 5.84
N MET A 37 4.83 6.96 6.22
CA MET A 37 4.96 5.57 6.65
C MET A 37 4.20 5.31 7.96
N VAL A 38 4.32 6.20 8.95
CA VAL A 38 3.60 6.10 10.23
C VAL A 38 2.09 6.16 10.00
N LEU A 39 1.61 7.13 9.21
CA LEU A 39 0.20 7.25 8.87
C LEU A 39 -0.30 6.01 8.11
N GLY A 40 0.48 5.48 7.18
CA GLY A 40 0.17 4.25 6.45
C GLY A 40 -0.04 3.06 7.37
N ILE A 41 0.82 2.88 8.38
CA ILE A 41 0.69 1.82 9.39
C ILE A 41 -0.58 2.00 10.22
N ILE A 42 -0.92 3.22 10.62
CA ILE A 42 -2.14 3.50 11.40
C ILE A 42 -3.39 3.15 10.58
N ILE A 43 -3.46 3.62 9.32
CA ILE A 43 -4.57 3.31 8.42
C ILE A 43 -4.67 1.81 8.17
N PHE A 44 -3.54 1.12 8.04
CA PHE A 44 -3.49 -0.33 7.92
C PHE A 44 -4.16 -1.02 9.12
N ILE A 45 -3.82 -0.63 10.34
CA ILE A 45 -4.43 -1.20 11.56
C ILE A 45 -5.94 -0.91 11.61
N ILE A 46 -6.36 0.32 11.29
CA ILE A 46 -7.77 0.70 11.25
C ILE A 46 -8.54 -0.17 10.25
N SER A 47 -7.98 -0.40 9.06
CA SER A 47 -8.57 -1.25 8.03
C SER A 47 -8.80 -2.69 8.53
N LEU A 48 -7.81 -3.29 9.21
CA LEU A 48 -7.96 -4.63 9.80
C LEU A 48 -9.10 -4.70 10.82
N ILE A 49 -9.22 -3.68 11.67
CA ILE A 49 -10.29 -3.58 12.68
C ILE A 49 -11.65 -3.44 11.98
N LEU A 50 -11.74 -2.59 10.96
CA LEU A 50 -12.97 -2.35 10.20
C LEU A 50 -13.45 -3.61 9.50
N ILE A 51 -12.57 -4.30 8.76
CA ILE A 51 -12.87 -5.58 8.10
C ILE A 51 -13.38 -6.60 9.12
N SER A 52 -12.69 -6.72 10.26
CA SER A 52 -13.08 -7.65 11.32
C SER A 52 -14.46 -7.31 11.93
N ASN A 53 -14.75 -6.02 12.12
CA ASN A 53 -16.04 -5.55 12.62
C ASN A 53 -17.17 -5.84 11.62
N THR A 54 -16.93 -5.57 10.35
CA THR A 54 -17.91 -5.82 9.28
C THR A 54 -18.25 -7.30 9.17
N ILE A 55 -17.24 -8.19 9.18
CA ILE A 55 -17.47 -9.64 9.16
C ILE A 55 -18.33 -10.08 10.36
N ARG A 56 -18.04 -9.57 11.57
CA ARG A 56 -18.86 -9.86 12.76
C ARG A 56 -20.32 -9.46 12.57
N LEU A 57 -20.56 -8.26 12.05
CA LEU A 57 -21.90 -7.74 11.83
C LEU A 57 -22.66 -8.60 10.81
N ILE A 58 -22.01 -9.04 9.72
CA ILE A 58 -22.60 -9.91 8.71
C ILE A 58 -22.90 -11.30 9.27
N ILE A 59 -22.00 -11.88 10.08
CA ILE A 59 -22.23 -13.17 10.75
C ILE A 59 -23.47 -13.10 11.63
N HIS A 60 -23.57 -12.06 12.48
CA HIS A 60 -24.74 -11.88 13.35
C HIS A 60 -26.04 -11.72 12.57
N ALA A 61 -26.01 -10.97 11.46
CA ALA A 61 -27.18 -10.79 10.59
C ALA A 61 -27.63 -12.10 9.90
N ARG A 62 -26.74 -13.10 9.77
CA ARG A 62 -27.01 -14.38 9.09
C ARG A 62 -26.98 -15.59 10.02
N GLN A 63 -27.05 -15.37 11.34
CA GLN A 63 -26.89 -16.43 12.34
C GLN A 63 -27.88 -17.59 12.17
N GLU A 64 -29.14 -17.31 11.84
CA GLU A 64 -30.19 -18.34 11.65
C GLU A 64 -29.92 -19.24 10.44
N ALA A 65 -29.41 -18.66 9.35
CA ALA A 65 -29.04 -19.41 8.15
C ALA A 65 -27.81 -20.30 8.41
N ILE A 66 -26.85 -19.80 9.20
CA ILE A 66 -25.66 -20.55 9.61
C ILE A 66 -26.05 -21.73 10.49
N GLU A 67 -26.97 -21.52 11.45
CA GLU A 67 -27.50 -22.57 12.31
C GLU A 67 -28.21 -23.66 11.49
N THR A 68 -29.04 -23.26 10.54
CA THR A 68 -29.71 -24.20 9.61
C THR A 68 -28.71 -25.02 8.80
N MET A 69 -27.66 -24.38 8.27
CA MET A 69 -26.57 -25.10 7.57
C MET A 69 -25.84 -26.07 8.50
N HIS A 70 -25.63 -25.69 9.75
CA HIS A 70 -24.96 -26.55 10.72
C HIS A 70 -25.80 -27.80 11.05
N LEU A 71 -27.11 -27.65 11.18
CA LEU A 71 -28.05 -28.76 11.41
C LEU A 71 -28.10 -29.75 10.22
N LEU A 72 -27.78 -29.29 9.01
CA LEU A 72 -27.67 -30.14 7.81
C LEU A 72 -26.29 -30.81 7.66
N GLY A 73 -25.40 -30.67 8.66
CA GLY A 73 -24.07 -31.28 8.65
C GLY A 73 -23.01 -30.51 7.86
N ALA A 74 -23.21 -29.21 7.59
CA ALA A 74 -22.22 -28.40 6.92
C ALA A 74 -20.92 -28.29 7.74
N THR A 75 -19.77 -28.43 7.06
CA THR A 75 -18.45 -28.30 7.70
C THR A 75 -18.15 -26.84 8.05
N ASN A 76 -17.41 -26.61 9.15
CA ASN A 76 -16.99 -25.28 9.60
C ASN A 76 -16.27 -24.46 8.50
N SER A 77 -15.60 -25.11 7.56
CA SER A 77 -14.95 -24.46 6.42
C SER A 77 -15.95 -23.91 5.40
N PHE A 78 -17.08 -24.59 5.19
CA PHE A 78 -18.14 -24.15 4.28
C PHE A 78 -18.82 -22.87 4.79
N ILE A 79 -18.98 -22.76 6.11
CA ILE A 79 -19.50 -21.55 6.78
C ILE A 79 -18.49 -20.40 6.68
N ARG A 80 -17.17 -20.67 6.77
CA ARG A 80 -16.12 -19.63 6.72
C ARG A 80 -15.84 -19.09 5.31
N PHE A 81 -16.01 -19.94 4.29
CA PHE A 81 -15.70 -19.60 2.91
C PHE A 81 -16.31 -18.28 2.38
N PRO A 82 -17.62 -17.99 2.55
CA PRO A 82 -18.20 -16.75 2.04
C PRO A 82 -17.55 -15.50 2.65
N PHE A 83 -17.16 -15.54 3.93
CA PHE A 83 -16.51 -14.42 4.61
C PHE A 83 -15.06 -14.19 4.14
N VAL A 84 -14.35 -15.27 3.81
CA VAL A 84 -13.02 -15.16 3.18
C VAL A 84 -13.12 -14.57 1.79
N ALA A 85 -14.11 -15.03 1.01
CA ALA A 85 -14.35 -14.53 -0.34
C ALA A 85 -14.69 -13.03 -0.35
N GLU A 86 -15.54 -12.55 0.57
CA GLU A 86 -15.83 -11.11 0.71
C GLU A 86 -14.57 -10.30 1.00
N GLY A 87 -13.71 -10.76 1.90
CA GLY A 87 -12.45 -10.09 2.22
C GLY A 87 -11.50 -10.01 1.01
N ILE A 88 -11.37 -11.09 0.25
CA ILE A 88 -10.57 -11.11 -0.98
C ILE A 88 -11.13 -10.12 -2.02
N ILE A 89 -12.45 -10.10 -2.22
CA ILE A 89 -13.11 -9.19 -3.16
C ILE A 89 -12.87 -7.73 -2.76
N GLN A 90 -13.06 -7.39 -1.48
CA GLN A 90 -12.77 -6.05 -0.96
C GLN A 90 -11.31 -5.66 -1.17
N GLY A 91 -10.39 -6.60 -0.95
CA GLY A 91 -8.96 -6.43 -1.22
C GLY A 91 -8.63 -6.13 -2.67
N LEU A 92 -9.19 -6.90 -3.60
CA LEU A 92 -9.00 -6.72 -5.04
C LEU A 92 -9.56 -5.38 -5.51
N ILE A 93 -10.75 -4.99 -5.04
CA ILE A 93 -11.34 -3.69 -5.35
C ILE A 93 -10.44 -2.56 -4.82
N GLY A 94 -9.95 -2.66 -3.58
CA GLY A 94 -9.03 -1.69 -2.98
C GLY A 94 -7.71 -1.56 -3.75
N ALA A 95 -7.12 -2.68 -4.18
CA ALA A 95 -5.92 -2.69 -5.02
C ALA A 95 -6.20 -2.02 -6.37
N GLY A 96 -7.34 -2.30 -7.00
CA GLY A 96 -7.77 -1.64 -8.24
C GLY A 96 -7.89 -0.11 -8.07
N PHE A 97 -8.53 0.35 -7.00
CA PHE A 97 -8.60 1.77 -6.67
C PHE A 97 -7.22 2.39 -6.42
N SER A 98 -6.34 1.69 -5.71
CA SER A 98 -4.97 2.16 -5.47
C SER A 98 -4.19 2.33 -6.76
N LEU A 99 -4.30 1.40 -7.71
CA LEU A 99 -3.67 1.49 -9.02
C LEU A 99 -4.22 2.65 -9.84
N LEU A 100 -5.53 2.87 -9.81
CA LEU A 100 -6.18 3.98 -10.51
C LEU A 100 -5.66 5.33 -9.99
N ILE A 101 -5.59 5.51 -8.67
CA ILE A 101 -5.06 6.72 -8.04
C ILE A 101 -3.59 6.93 -8.41
N LEU A 102 -2.77 5.87 -8.35
CA LEU A 102 -1.35 5.94 -8.72
C LEU A 102 -1.16 6.37 -10.18
N TYR A 103 -1.96 5.81 -11.09
CA TYR A 103 -1.94 6.19 -12.50
C TYR A 103 -2.32 7.66 -12.70
N LEU A 104 -3.37 8.13 -12.02
CA LEU A 104 -3.83 9.52 -12.10
C LEU A 104 -2.79 10.50 -11.56
N LEU A 105 -2.17 10.19 -10.41
CA LEU A 105 -1.09 11.00 -9.84
C LEU A 105 0.12 11.06 -10.77
N ARG A 106 0.49 9.94 -11.39
CA ARG A 106 1.59 9.91 -12.37
C ARG A 106 1.27 10.75 -13.60
N SER A 107 0.05 10.65 -14.12
CA SER A 107 -0.40 11.46 -15.25
C SER A 107 -0.33 12.95 -14.90
N LEU A 108 -0.86 13.34 -13.75
CA LEU A 108 -0.81 14.72 -13.27
C LEU A 108 0.64 15.21 -13.09
N GLN A 109 1.52 14.37 -12.55
CA GLN A 109 2.95 14.69 -12.43
C GLN A 109 3.58 14.94 -13.81
N SER A 110 3.33 14.09 -14.81
CA SER A 110 3.88 14.31 -16.16
C SER A 110 3.37 15.61 -16.77
N TYR A 111 2.09 15.96 -16.57
CA TYR A 111 1.53 17.21 -17.09
C TYR A 111 2.08 18.48 -16.41
N LEU A 112 2.40 18.42 -15.11
CA LEU A 112 2.79 19.60 -14.33
C LEU A 112 4.31 19.78 -14.15
N LEU A 113 5.09 18.69 -14.13
CA LEU A 113 6.47 18.68 -13.62
C LEU A 113 7.53 18.24 -14.64
N GLU A 114 7.15 17.82 -15.86
CA GLU A 114 8.12 17.40 -16.90
C GLU A 114 9.17 18.47 -17.23
N SER A 115 8.86 19.76 -17.02
CA SER A 115 9.79 20.87 -17.29
C SER A 115 10.76 21.18 -16.15
N LEU A 116 10.59 20.62 -14.95
CA LEU A 116 11.33 21.07 -13.76
C LEU A 116 12.15 19.95 -13.08
N VAL A 117 11.64 18.73 -12.98
CA VAL A 117 12.33 17.63 -12.27
C VAL A 117 12.00 16.27 -12.88
N ARG A 118 13.00 15.59 -13.44
CA ARG A 118 12.91 14.15 -13.74
C ARG A 118 13.25 13.36 -12.48
N LEU A 119 12.22 13.01 -11.71
CA LEU A 119 12.36 12.03 -10.64
C LEU A 119 12.50 10.63 -11.25
N PRO A 120 13.50 9.83 -10.85
CA PRO A 120 13.59 8.42 -11.25
C PRO A 120 12.47 7.65 -10.53
N LEU A 121 11.32 7.54 -11.18
CA LEU A 121 10.25 6.64 -10.72
C LEU A 121 10.62 5.20 -11.09
N MET A 122 10.32 4.26 -10.20
CA MET A 122 10.45 2.83 -10.50
C MET A 122 9.64 2.46 -11.75
N GLU A 123 10.11 1.43 -12.46
CA GLU A 123 9.40 0.94 -13.65
C GLU A 123 7.93 0.60 -13.34
N PRO A 124 6.99 1.00 -14.21
CA PRO A 124 5.56 0.88 -13.94
C PRO A 124 5.10 -0.58 -13.75
N ALA A 125 5.79 -1.55 -14.36
CA ALA A 125 5.47 -2.97 -14.20
C ALA A 125 5.69 -3.44 -12.75
N ASN A 126 6.80 -3.05 -12.13
CA ASN A 126 7.13 -3.47 -10.77
C ASN A 126 6.14 -2.88 -9.75
N LEU A 127 5.71 -1.63 -9.96
CA LEU A 127 4.74 -0.96 -9.09
C LEU A 127 3.38 -1.66 -9.07
N ILE A 128 2.91 -2.13 -10.22
CA ILE A 128 1.65 -2.87 -10.32
C ILE A 128 1.75 -4.19 -9.55
N THR A 129 2.84 -4.93 -9.75
CA THR A 129 3.09 -6.21 -9.08
C THR A 129 3.13 -6.03 -7.55
N TYR A 130 3.90 -5.06 -7.04
CA TYR A 130 3.96 -4.81 -5.60
C TYR A 130 2.61 -4.39 -5.02
N ASN A 131 1.84 -3.56 -5.73
CA ASN A 131 0.54 -3.11 -5.27
C ASN A 131 -0.46 -4.26 -5.12
N ILE A 132 -0.54 -5.14 -6.13
CA ILE A 132 -1.43 -6.30 -6.11
C ILE A 132 -1.02 -7.27 -4.99
N ILE A 133 0.28 -7.57 -4.86
CA ILE A 133 0.79 -8.46 -3.82
C ILE A 133 0.45 -7.90 -2.44
N PHE A 134 0.68 -6.59 -2.24
CA PHE A 134 0.40 -5.94 -0.96
C PHE A 134 -1.10 -5.93 -0.68
N GLY A 135 -1.95 -5.53 -1.63
CA GLY A 135 -3.40 -5.53 -1.49
C GLY A 135 -3.97 -6.92 -1.17
N LEU A 136 -3.47 -7.97 -1.82
CA LEU A 136 -3.88 -9.35 -1.55
C LEU A 136 -3.43 -9.82 -0.17
N MET A 137 -2.18 -9.55 0.23
CA MET A 137 -1.68 -9.86 1.58
C MET A 137 -2.53 -9.19 2.65
N LEU A 138 -2.85 -7.90 2.48
CA LEU A 138 -3.70 -7.13 3.39
C LEU A 138 -5.09 -7.77 3.54
N ALA A 139 -5.71 -8.12 2.42
CA ALA A 139 -7.04 -8.73 2.36
C ALA A 139 -7.09 -10.08 3.07
N LEU A 140 -6.09 -10.93 2.82
CA LEU A 140 -5.98 -12.25 3.43
C LEU A 140 -5.74 -12.14 4.93
N ILE A 141 -4.83 -11.27 5.38
CA ILE A 141 -4.51 -11.09 6.80
C ILE A 141 -5.72 -10.50 7.55
N GLY A 142 -6.40 -9.51 6.96
CA GLY A 142 -7.59 -8.89 7.54
C GLY A 142 -8.76 -9.86 7.67
N SER A 143 -9.06 -10.60 6.60
CA SER A 143 -10.11 -11.62 6.61
C SER A 143 -9.80 -12.76 7.59
N TYR A 144 -8.58 -13.28 7.56
CA TYR A 144 -8.18 -14.40 8.43
C TYR A 144 -8.25 -14.04 9.91
N ARG A 145 -7.79 -12.84 10.30
CA ARG A 145 -7.93 -12.34 11.69
C ARG A 145 -9.37 -12.08 12.10
N GLY A 146 -10.22 -11.63 11.19
CA GLY A 146 -11.66 -11.45 11.45
C GLY A 146 -12.33 -12.77 11.83
N ILE A 147 -11.96 -13.86 11.15
CA ILE A 147 -12.55 -15.19 11.32
C ILE A 147 -11.96 -15.95 12.51
N SER A 148 -10.65 -15.87 12.75
CA SER A 148 -9.96 -16.69 13.77
C SER A 148 -10.37 -16.38 15.20
N LYS A 149 -10.93 -15.20 15.45
CA LYS A 149 -11.33 -14.77 16.79
C LYS A 149 -12.74 -15.24 17.20
N TYR A 150 -13.59 -15.73 16.27
CA TYR A 150 -15.02 -15.89 16.56
C TYR A 150 -15.72 -17.16 16.04
N LEU A 151 -15.07 -18.08 15.33
CA LEU A 151 -15.61 -19.44 15.30
C LEU A 151 -15.05 -20.21 16.52
N PRO A 152 -15.90 -20.66 17.46
CA PRO A 152 -15.49 -21.69 18.40
C PRO A 152 -15.10 -22.95 17.61
N LYS A 153 -14.12 -23.68 18.15
CA LYS A 153 -13.61 -24.91 17.54
C LYS A 153 -14.70 -25.98 17.46
#